data_AF-A0A672SGA1-F1
#
_entry.id   AF-A0A672SGA1-F1
#
_cell.length_a   1.000
_cell.length_b   1.000
_cell.length_c   1.000
_cell.angle_alpha   90.00
_cell.angle_beta   90.00
_cell.angle_gamma   90.00
#
_symmetry.space_group_name_H-M   'P 1'
#
loop_
_entity.id
_entity.type
_entity.pdbx_description
1 polymer ?
#
loop_
_entity_poly.entity_id
_entity_poly.type
_entity_poly.pdbx_seq_one_letter_code
_entity_poly.pdbx_strand_id
1 'polypeptide(L)'
;MAQPSQQWSHKDTETLIRWRMAHGYLFSGWRNTCRNGWELFIQETKSNLDGNITSQRAKRKWENLKCKYKVLKALAKDVETVKPESWQWFRLMDKAVDGDPTDVDPPKPTLLSNLADESECAAQPSKKMYQVEMGSDILELLTHSVIEVNTQATVADGGPSSDTAESVNGRLVEKSPPETQDELHFERAKLRQEQQLLEKEHADLDQERVLLEHERAIAEMEKTALKRDRAQLEKDRAAIDRERASLEQDRARLERDRAALERDRETFTAMALDTNGTGHTEPDSPYAEDRKRLIFLFEKLIERF
;
A
#
# COMPACT_ATOMS: atom_id res chain seq x y z
N MET A 1 28.92 14.57 6.70
CA MET A 1 29.40 13.29 6.11
C MET A 1 28.20 12.38 5.98
N ALA A 2 27.74 12.11 4.75
CA ALA A 2 26.61 11.21 4.53
C ALA A 2 27.07 9.78 4.83
N GLN A 3 26.41 9.10 5.78
CA GLN A 3 26.68 7.69 6.02
C GLN A 3 26.36 6.89 4.75
N PRO A 4 27.19 5.90 4.37
CA PRO A 4 26.91 5.06 3.22
C PRO A 4 25.54 4.41 3.40
N SER A 5 24.75 4.39 2.32
CA SER A 5 23.45 3.74 2.27
C SER A 5 23.63 2.24 2.51
N GLN A 6 23.57 1.81 3.78
CA GLN A 6 23.68 0.42 4.20
C GLN A 6 22.71 -0.41 3.35
N GLN A 7 23.21 -1.29 2.50
CA GLN A 7 22.37 -2.11 1.61
C GLN A 7 21.95 -3.38 2.34
N TRP A 8 20.75 -3.88 2.03
CA TRP A 8 20.30 -5.17 2.55
C TRP A 8 21.09 -6.30 1.91
N SER A 9 21.77 -7.11 2.71
CA SER A 9 22.44 -8.30 2.20
C SER A 9 21.41 -9.33 1.70
N HIS A 10 21.88 -10.31 0.92
CA HIS A 10 21.04 -11.41 0.48
C HIS A 10 20.49 -12.19 1.69
N LYS A 11 21.37 -12.50 2.64
CA LYS A 11 21.06 -13.17 3.90
C LYS A 11 20.08 -12.37 4.76
N ASP A 12 20.24 -11.04 4.85
CA ASP A 12 19.31 -10.18 5.60
C ASP A 12 17.90 -10.23 5.00
N THR A 13 17.82 -10.17 3.67
CA THR A 13 16.53 -10.19 2.95
C THR A 13 15.84 -11.54 3.13
N GLU A 14 16.59 -12.63 3.08
CA GLU A 14 16.05 -13.97 3.33
C GLU A 14 15.55 -14.13 4.78
N THR A 15 16.34 -13.67 5.75
CA THR A 15 16.01 -13.71 7.18
C THR A 15 14.73 -12.93 7.45
N LEU A 16 14.57 -11.74 6.86
CA LEU A 16 13.35 -10.94 6.95
C LEU A 16 12.11 -11.70 6.45
N ILE A 17 12.21 -12.34 5.27
CA ILE A 17 11.08 -13.05 4.68
C ILE A 17 10.70 -14.26 5.54
N ARG A 18 11.67 -15.07 5.95
CA ARG A 18 11.43 -16.24 6.80
C ARG A 18 10.85 -15.87 8.16
N TRP A 19 11.37 -14.82 8.78
CA TRP A 19 10.86 -14.33 10.04
C TRP A 19 9.40 -13.85 9.91
N ARG A 20 9.07 -13.15 8.81
CA ARG A 20 7.69 -12.73 8.51
C ARG A 20 6.74 -13.89 8.26
N MET A 21 7.21 -15.01 7.70
CA MET A 21 6.43 -16.25 7.59
C MET A 21 6.09 -16.81 8.96
N ALA A 22 7.10 -17.00 9.82
CA ALA A 22 6.92 -17.56 11.16
C ALA A 22 6.07 -16.66 12.06
N HIS A 23 6.20 -15.34 11.93
CA HIS A 23 5.55 -14.35 12.79
C HIS A 23 4.36 -13.66 12.12
N GLY A 24 3.72 -14.29 11.13
CA GLY A 24 2.61 -13.69 10.38
C GLY A 24 1.47 -13.17 11.26
N TYR A 25 1.20 -13.86 12.37
CA TYR A 25 0.18 -13.52 13.37
C TYR A 25 0.41 -12.17 14.07
N LEU A 26 1.66 -11.71 14.21
CA LEU A 26 1.95 -10.40 14.81
C LEU A 26 1.45 -9.23 13.94
N PHE A 27 1.19 -9.50 12.67
CA PHE A 27 0.86 -8.48 11.67
C PHE A 27 -0.57 -8.60 11.14
N SER A 28 -1.39 -9.49 11.70
CA SER A 28 -2.72 -9.84 11.17
C SER A 28 -3.90 -9.04 11.75
N GLY A 29 -3.71 -8.15 12.74
CA GLY A 29 -4.74 -7.12 12.99
C GLY A 29 -5.03 -6.65 14.42
N TRP A 30 -4.07 -6.01 15.09
CA TRP A 30 -4.42 -4.89 15.97
C TRP A 30 -3.39 -3.78 15.79
N ARG A 31 -3.83 -2.51 15.79
CA ARG A 31 -3.04 -1.36 15.31
C ARG A 31 -1.66 -1.22 15.99
N ASN A 32 -1.49 -1.81 17.17
CA ASN A 32 -0.25 -1.79 17.95
C ASN A 32 0.61 -3.07 17.81
N THR A 33 0.07 -4.20 17.34
CA THR A 33 0.84 -5.46 17.21
C THR A 33 1.87 -5.39 16.08
N CYS A 34 1.57 -4.62 15.02
CA CYS A 34 2.49 -4.44 13.89
C CYS A 34 3.71 -3.58 14.26
N ARG A 35 3.55 -2.55 15.11
CA ARG A 35 4.67 -1.70 15.58
C ARG A 35 5.62 -2.54 16.43
N ASN A 36 5.06 -3.30 17.37
CA ASN A 36 5.78 -4.26 18.20
C ASN A 36 6.43 -5.37 17.36
N GLY A 37 5.79 -5.83 16.27
CA GLY A 37 6.32 -6.89 15.43
C GLY A 37 7.63 -6.52 14.71
N TRP A 38 7.76 -5.28 14.22
CA TRP A 38 9.02 -4.86 13.58
C TRP A 38 10.14 -4.64 14.59
N GLU A 39 9.82 -4.16 15.79
CA GLU A 39 10.78 -4.02 16.88
C GLU A 39 11.24 -5.38 17.41
N LEU A 40 10.32 -6.34 17.52
CA LEU A 40 10.62 -7.71 17.90
C LEU A 40 11.52 -8.41 16.86
N PHE A 41 11.26 -8.20 15.56
CA PHE A 41 12.14 -8.68 14.50
C PHE A 41 13.57 -8.17 14.71
N ILE A 42 13.75 -6.86 14.93
CA ILE A 42 15.08 -6.29 15.15
C ILE A 42 15.72 -6.83 16.43
N GLN A 43 14.94 -7.02 17.50
CA GLN A 43 15.44 -7.57 18.76
C GLN A 43 15.94 -9.01 18.62
N GLU A 44 15.16 -9.86 17.94
CA GLU A 44 15.46 -11.29 17.78
C GLU A 44 16.55 -11.55 16.72
N THR A 45 16.62 -10.72 15.69
CA THR A 45 17.56 -10.88 14.58
C THR A 45 18.77 -9.95 14.65
N LYS A 46 18.92 -9.15 15.72
CA LYS A 46 20.03 -8.20 15.91
C LYS A 46 21.42 -8.84 15.77
N SER A 47 21.55 -10.10 16.17
CA SER A 47 22.79 -10.88 16.07
C SER A 47 23.04 -11.47 14.67
N ASN A 48 22.01 -11.54 13.83
CA ASN A 48 22.03 -12.21 12.54
C ASN A 48 21.99 -11.25 11.34
N LEU A 49 21.75 -9.96 11.56
CA LEU A 49 21.65 -8.93 10.53
C LEU A 49 22.99 -8.21 10.32
N ASP A 50 23.32 -7.97 9.06
CA ASP A 50 24.54 -7.24 8.67
C ASP A 50 24.32 -5.71 8.82
N GLY A 51 24.49 -5.22 10.05
CA GLY A 51 24.54 -3.80 10.38
C GLY A 51 23.30 -3.26 11.13
N ASN A 52 23.26 -1.94 11.32
CA ASN A 52 22.19 -1.28 12.09
C ASN A 52 20.94 -1.07 11.23
N ILE A 53 20.17 -2.14 11.05
CA ILE A 53 18.86 -2.09 10.41
C ILE A 53 17.84 -1.66 11.47
N THR A 54 17.10 -0.59 11.19
CA THR A 54 16.03 -0.11 12.06
C THR A 54 14.69 -0.75 11.68
N SER A 55 13.75 -0.79 12.63
CA SER A 55 12.40 -1.34 12.42
C SER A 55 11.69 -0.72 11.22
N GLN A 56 11.85 0.60 11.02
CA GLN A 56 11.30 1.32 9.86
C GLN A 56 11.92 0.85 8.53
N ARG A 57 13.22 0.56 8.51
CA ARG A 57 13.90 0.07 7.30
C ARG A 57 13.46 -1.34 6.96
N ALA A 58 13.25 -2.20 7.96
CA ALA A 58 12.68 -3.55 7.78
C ALA A 58 11.26 -3.50 7.21
N LYS A 59 10.39 -2.65 7.79
CA LYS A 59 9.04 -2.41 7.27
C LYS A 59 9.07 -1.95 5.81
N ARG A 60 9.90 -0.94 5.49
CA ARG A 60 10.02 -0.41 4.11
C ARG A 60 10.54 -1.47 3.14
N LYS A 61 11.51 -2.28 3.56
CA LYS A 61 12.03 -3.40 2.75
C LYS A 61 10.95 -4.44 2.46
N TRP A 62 10.18 -4.84 3.47
CA TRP A 62 9.08 -5.79 3.32
C TRP A 62 7.99 -5.27 2.37
N GLU A 63 7.58 -4.00 2.48
CA GLU A 63 6.61 -3.40 1.57
C GLU A 63 7.14 -3.33 0.11
N ASN A 64 8.43 -3.03 -0.07
CA ASN A 64 9.05 -3.07 -1.40
C ASN A 64 9.04 -4.48 -2.01
N LEU A 65 9.39 -5.50 -1.22
CA LEU A 65 9.32 -6.91 -1.63
C LEU A 65 7.89 -7.31 -2.01
N LYS A 66 6.89 -6.96 -1.18
CA LYS A 66 5.46 -7.20 -1.48
C LYS A 66 5.02 -6.54 -2.78
N CYS A 67 5.41 -5.29 -2.99
CA CYS A 67 5.04 -4.56 -4.21
C CYS A 67 5.60 -5.26 -5.45
N LYS A 68 6.90 -5.59 -5.44
CA LYS A 68 7.55 -6.31 -6.54
C LYS A 68 6.94 -7.70 -6.76
N TYR A 69 6.62 -8.43 -5.69
CA TYR A 69 5.92 -9.70 -5.75
C TYR A 69 4.56 -9.58 -6.45
N LYS A 70 3.71 -8.63 -6.02
CA LYS A 70 2.38 -8.42 -6.61
C LYS A 70 2.45 -8.06 -8.08
N VAL A 71 3.38 -7.19 -8.47
CA VAL A 71 3.59 -6.83 -9.88
C VAL A 71 3.99 -8.04 -10.70
N LEU A 72 4.97 -8.82 -10.25
CA LEU A 72 5.40 -10.04 -10.96
C LEU A 72 4.30 -11.10 -11.03
N LYS A 73 3.50 -11.25 -9.96
CA LYS A 73 2.36 -12.18 -9.93
C LYS A 73 1.25 -11.76 -10.90
N ALA A 74 0.96 -10.46 -11.00
CA ALA A 74 -0.01 -9.94 -11.95
C ALA A 74 0.48 -10.13 -13.40
N LEU A 75 1.72 -9.75 -13.68
CA LEU A 75 2.32 -9.90 -15.01
C LEU A 75 2.38 -11.37 -15.47
N ALA A 76 2.64 -12.30 -14.55
CA ALA A 76 2.65 -13.73 -14.87
C ALA A 76 1.26 -14.29 -15.22
N LYS A 77 0.17 -13.64 -14.81
CA LYS A 77 -1.20 -14.02 -15.18
C LYS A 77 -1.59 -13.47 -16.55
N ASP A 78 -1.12 -12.27 -16.88
CA ASP A 78 -1.51 -11.56 -18.11
C ASP A 78 -0.56 -11.86 -19.28
N VAL A 79 0.69 -12.22 -19.01
CA VAL A 79 1.74 -12.43 -20.02
C VAL A 79 2.54 -13.69 -19.70
N GLU A 80 2.27 -14.75 -20.48
CA GLU A 80 2.82 -16.11 -20.30
C GLU A 80 4.36 -16.19 -20.47
N THR A 81 5.00 -15.15 -20.99
CA THR A 81 6.46 -15.07 -21.19
C THR A 81 7.22 -14.57 -19.96
N VAL A 82 6.54 -13.97 -18.97
CA VAL A 82 7.19 -13.51 -17.74
C VAL A 82 7.39 -14.72 -16.83
N LYS A 83 8.64 -15.06 -16.54
CA LYS A 83 9.00 -16.08 -15.54
C LYS A 83 9.15 -15.42 -14.17
N PRO A 84 8.10 -15.36 -13.32
CA PRO A 84 8.21 -14.74 -12.00
C PRO A 84 9.25 -15.41 -11.10
N GLU A 85 9.54 -16.70 -11.33
CA GLU A 85 10.60 -17.45 -10.65
C GLU A 85 12.02 -16.94 -10.90
N SER A 86 12.23 -16.12 -11.94
CA SER A 86 13.52 -15.46 -12.18
C SER A 86 13.92 -14.51 -11.04
N TRP A 87 12.94 -14.06 -10.26
CA TRP A 87 13.21 -13.31 -9.03
C TRP A 87 13.40 -14.29 -7.87
N GLN A 88 14.63 -14.34 -7.36
CA GLN A 88 15.06 -15.27 -6.29
C GLN A 88 14.19 -15.24 -5.02
N TRP A 89 13.50 -14.13 -4.73
CA TRP A 89 12.61 -13.99 -3.58
C TRP A 89 11.17 -14.40 -3.87
N PHE A 90 10.81 -14.67 -5.13
CA PHE A 90 9.44 -14.93 -5.55
C PHE A 90 8.83 -16.10 -4.80
N ARG A 91 9.51 -17.26 -4.76
CA ARG A 91 9.00 -18.46 -4.06
C ARG A 91 8.86 -18.26 -2.55
N LEU A 92 9.80 -17.53 -1.93
CA LEU A 92 9.72 -17.24 -0.49
C LEU A 92 8.60 -16.25 -0.19
N MET A 93 8.41 -15.24 -1.03
CA MET A 93 7.32 -14.26 -0.90
C MET A 93 5.95 -14.87 -1.20
N ASP A 94 5.86 -15.77 -2.16
CA ASP A 94 4.64 -16.50 -2.50
C ASP A 94 4.14 -17.32 -1.31
N LYS A 95 5.04 -18.07 -0.65
CA LYS A 95 4.75 -18.77 0.60
C LYS A 95 4.38 -17.82 1.74
N ALA A 96 5.04 -16.67 1.84
CA ALA A 96 4.83 -15.74 2.95
C ALA A 96 3.55 -14.90 2.85
N VAL A 97 3.08 -14.63 1.64
CA VAL A 97 1.93 -13.75 1.38
C VAL A 97 0.67 -14.55 1.04
N ASP A 98 0.83 -15.68 0.34
CA ASP A 98 -0.28 -16.50 -0.16
C ASP A 98 -0.27 -17.95 0.34
N GLY A 99 0.74 -18.35 1.13
CA GLY A 99 0.81 -19.69 1.72
C GLY A 99 -0.25 -19.90 2.81
N ASP A 100 -0.88 -21.07 2.80
CA ASP A 100 -1.77 -21.57 3.85
C ASP A 100 -0.93 -21.79 5.14
N PRO A 101 -1.34 -21.26 6.32
CA PRO A 101 -0.58 -21.39 7.57
C PRO A 101 -0.44 -22.81 8.15
N THR A 102 -0.67 -23.87 7.36
CA THR A 102 -0.74 -25.26 7.84
C THR A 102 0.56 -26.05 7.74
N ASP A 103 1.69 -25.45 7.38
CA ASP A 103 2.97 -26.19 7.20
C ASP A 103 4.16 -25.60 7.98
N VAL A 104 3.90 -24.82 9.02
CA VAL A 104 4.93 -24.41 9.98
C VAL A 104 4.38 -24.61 11.38
N ASP A 105 4.80 -25.69 12.04
CA ASP A 105 4.59 -25.86 13.47
C ASP A 105 5.11 -24.59 14.18
N PRO A 106 4.27 -23.89 14.96
CA PRO A 106 4.67 -22.68 15.62
C PRO A 106 5.80 -23.00 16.62
N PRO A 107 6.97 -22.32 16.55
CA PRO A 107 7.98 -22.49 17.56
C PRO A 107 7.41 -22.01 18.90
N LYS A 108 7.37 -22.94 19.84
CA LYS A 108 6.91 -22.76 21.22
C LYS A 108 7.66 -21.58 21.84
N PRO A 109 6.97 -20.53 22.33
CA PRO A 109 7.63 -19.42 22.99
C PRO A 109 8.28 -19.95 24.27
N THR A 110 9.61 -19.95 24.28
CA THR A 110 10.39 -20.29 25.47
C THR A 110 10.87 -18.99 26.08
N LEU A 111 10.66 -18.87 27.41
CA LEU A 111 11.07 -17.82 28.35
C LEU A 111 10.05 -16.66 28.46
N LEU A 112 9.31 -16.46 29.56
CA LEU A 112 9.45 -16.88 30.96
C LEU A 112 8.05 -16.97 31.61
N SER A 113 7.73 -18.08 32.26
CA SER A 113 7.27 -18.13 33.67
C SER A 113 6.67 -19.50 33.98
N ASN A 114 7.11 -20.02 35.12
CA ASN A 114 6.75 -21.32 35.68
C ASN A 114 5.30 -21.34 36.19
N LEU A 115 4.80 -22.56 36.37
CA LEU A 115 3.66 -22.99 37.20
C LEU A 115 2.26 -22.80 36.60
N ALA A 116 1.77 -23.85 35.92
CA ALA A 116 0.59 -24.59 36.36
C ALA A 116 0.38 -25.84 35.49
N ASP A 117 0.20 -26.97 36.17
CA ASP A 117 -0.10 -28.32 35.70
C ASP A 117 -1.31 -28.41 34.75
N GLU A 118 -1.13 -29.23 33.71
CA GLU A 118 -1.98 -30.36 33.28
C GLU A 118 -3.50 -30.32 33.57
N SER A 119 -4.33 -30.22 32.53
CA SER A 119 -5.44 -31.16 32.27
C SER A 119 -6.10 -30.92 30.90
N GLU A 120 -6.60 -31.99 30.29
CA GLU A 120 -6.86 -32.21 28.87
C GLU A 120 -8.04 -31.44 28.23
N CYS A 121 -7.84 -31.21 26.92
CA CYS A 121 -8.79 -31.08 25.82
C CYS A 121 -10.25 -31.53 26.04
N ALA A 122 -11.21 -30.67 25.69
CA ALA A 122 -11.93 -30.73 24.40
C ALA A 122 -13.25 -29.92 24.44
N ALA A 123 -13.41 -28.95 23.54
CA ALA A 123 -14.65 -28.67 22.81
C ALA A 123 -14.48 -27.42 21.92
N GLN A 124 -14.61 -27.58 20.60
CA GLN A 124 -15.03 -26.47 19.72
C GLN A 124 -16.45 -26.04 20.10
N PRO A 125 -16.88 -24.81 19.75
CA PRO A 125 -17.75 -24.75 18.57
C PRO A 125 -17.69 -23.45 17.73
N SER A 126 -17.85 -23.67 16.43
CA SER A 126 -18.68 -22.92 15.46
C SER A 126 -18.69 -21.38 15.44
N LYS A 127 -18.34 -20.88 14.25
CA LYS A 127 -18.69 -19.59 13.67
C LYS A 127 -20.14 -19.19 13.99
N LYS A 128 -20.34 -18.09 14.74
CA LYS A 128 -21.58 -17.29 14.72
C LYS A 128 -21.21 -15.82 14.63
N MET A 129 -21.72 -15.17 13.59
CA MET A 129 -21.80 -13.72 13.47
C MET A 129 -22.49 -13.16 14.72
N TYR A 130 -21.82 -12.26 15.43
CA TYR A 130 -22.49 -11.31 16.31
C TYR A 130 -22.54 -9.98 15.58
N GLN A 131 -23.71 -9.68 15.03
CA GLN A 131 -24.13 -8.33 14.72
C GLN A 131 -24.56 -7.74 16.07
N VAL A 132 -23.69 -6.94 16.70
CA VAL A 132 -24.05 -6.17 17.88
C VAL A 132 -24.67 -4.87 17.38
N GLU A 133 -25.98 -4.77 17.53
CA GLU A 133 -26.74 -3.53 17.35
C GLU A 133 -26.20 -2.46 18.32
N MET A 134 -25.73 -1.36 17.75
CA MET A 134 -25.49 -0.11 18.46
C MET A 134 -26.84 0.48 18.84
N GLY A 135 -27.19 0.49 20.13
CA GLY A 135 -28.40 1.18 20.56
C GLY A 135 -28.85 0.86 21.98
N SER A 136 -28.06 1.21 22.99
CA SER A 136 -28.63 1.54 24.31
C SER A 136 -27.77 2.60 24.99
N ASP A 137 -28.48 3.55 25.59
CA ASP A 137 -28.15 4.95 25.77
C ASP A 137 -27.21 5.18 26.96
N ILE A 138 -26.13 5.94 26.76
CA ILE A 138 -25.19 6.34 27.84
C ILE A 138 -25.93 7.16 28.92
N LEU A 139 -27.09 7.74 28.59
CA LEU A 139 -27.97 8.44 29.53
C LEU A 139 -28.50 7.56 30.67
N GLU A 140 -28.67 6.25 30.47
CA GLU A 140 -29.18 5.34 31.50
C GLU A 140 -28.13 5.04 32.58
N LEU A 141 -26.84 5.17 32.26
CA LEU A 141 -25.75 4.96 33.23
C LEU A 141 -25.47 6.20 34.08
N LEU A 142 -25.76 7.40 33.57
CA LEU A 142 -25.56 8.65 34.29
C LEU A 142 -26.67 8.94 35.32
N THR A 143 -27.85 8.33 35.18
CA THR A 143 -28.97 8.51 36.12
C THR A 143 -28.79 7.73 37.43
N HIS A 144 -27.92 6.71 37.47
CA HIS A 144 -27.71 5.90 38.68
C HIS A 144 -26.50 6.30 39.54
N SER A 145 -25.70 7.30 39.13
CA SER A 145 -24.53 7.75 39.90
C SER A 145 -24.73 9.15 40.46
N VAL A 146 -25.74 9.33 41.31
CA VAL A 146 -25.88 10.51 42.16
C VAL A 146 -25.07 10.27 43.44
N ILE A 147 -23.90 10.90 43.54
CA ILE A 147 -23.23 11.10 44.83
C ILE A 147 -23.84 12.38 45.43
N GLU A 148 -24.62 12.21 46.50
CA GLU A 148 -25.13 13.33 47.28
C GLU A 148 -23.97 14.07 47.97
N VAL A 149 -23.60 15.24 47.45
CA VAL A 149 -22.79 16.22 48.17
C VAL A 149 -23.75 17.20 48.83
N ASN A 150 -23.91 17.05 50.14
CA ASN A 150 -24.62 17.99 51.00
C ASN A 150 -23.84 19.31 51.09
N THR A 151 -24.21 20.31 50.30
CA THR A 151 -23.75 21.70 50.47
C THR A 151 -24.90 22.57 50.99
N GLN A 152 -24.93 22.77 52.30
CA GLN A 152 -25.74 23.83 52.90
C GLN A 152 -24.99 25.17 52.76
N ALA A 153 -25.74 26.15 52.23
CA ALA A 153 -25.32 27.48 51.82
C ALA A 153 -24.79 28.37 52.96
N THR A 154 -23.98 29.39 52.61
CA THR A 154 -24.32 30.81 52.87
C THR A 154 -23.38 31.76 52.11
N VAL A 155 -24.01 32.79 51.56
CA VAL A 155 -23.47 33.99 50.91
C VAL A 155 -22.49 34.80 51.76
N ALA A 156 -21.52 35.42 51.08
CA ALA A 156 -20.65 36.46 51.61
C ALA A 156 -21.42 37.76 51.87
N ASP A 157 -21.13 38.44 52.98
CA ASP A 157 -20.87 39.90 53.02
C ASP A 157 -20.38 40.36 54.41
N GLY A 158 -19.44 41.31 54.45
CA GLY A 158 -19.12 42.19 55.58
C GLY A 158 -18.19 41.70 56.70
N GLY A 159 -16.94 42.21 56.76
CA GLY A 159 -16.21 42.39 58.03
C GLY A 159 -16.59 43.71 58.73
N PRO A 160 -15.89 44.18 59.80
CA PRO A 160 -14.79 43.60 60.56
C PRO A 160 -14.94 43.72 62.12
N SER A 161 -13.89 43.30 62.85
CA SER A 161 -13.41 43.80 64.17
C SER A 161 -13.52 42.92 65.44
N SER A 162 -12.36 42.92 66.13
CA SER A 162 -12.12 42.92 67.59
C SER A 162 -12.14 41.59 68.37
N ASP A 163 -10.90 41.24 68.76
CA ASP A 163 -10.41 40.86 70.09
C ASP A 163 -10.84 39.57 70.82
N THR A 164 -9.84 39.12 71.58
CA THR A 164 -9.88 38.41 72.88
C THR A 164 -9.77 36.87 72.93
N ALA A 165 -8.61 36.46 73.45
CA ALA A 165 -8.38 35.49 74.54
C ALA A 165 -8.31 33.97 74.26
N GLU A 166 -7.07 33.46 74.46
CA GLU A 166 -6.65 32.28 75.23
C GLU A 166 -7.59 31.08 75.46
N SER A 167 -7.16 29.92 74.97
CA SER A 167 -7.09 28.64 75.74
C SER A 167 -6.46 27.58 74.84
N VAL A 168 -5.23 27.13 75.10
CA VAL A 168 -4.94 25.95 75.94
C VAL A 168 -5.91 24.80 75.66
N ASN A 169 -5.49 23.78 74.89
CA ASN A 169 -5.07 22.48 75.43
C ASN A 169 -4.90 21.46 74.29
N GLY A 170 -4.09 20.44 74.54
CA GLY A 170 -4.29 19.15 73.88
C GLY A 170 -3.27 18.76 72.82
N ARG A 171 -1.99 18.75 73.20
CA ARG A 171 -1.01 17.83 72.63
C ARG A 171 -1.54 16.40 72.76
N LEU A 172 -2.00 15.80 71.65
CA LEU A 172 -2.02 14.36 71.47
C LEU A 172 -1.19 14.05 70.22
N VAL A 173 0.13 14.00 70.42
CA VAL A 173 0.99 13.27 69.48
C VAL A 173 0.69 11.80 69.75
N GLU A 174 -0.34 11.28 69.09
CA GLU A 174 -0.47 9.84 68.87
C GLU A 174 0.75 9.44 68.05
N LYS A 175 1.75 8.92 68.75
CA LYS A 175 2.97 8.39 68.15
C LYS A 175 2.58 7.07 67.51
N SER A 176 2.05 7.14 66.28
CA SER A 176 1.88 5.99 65.41
C SER A 176 3.23 5.25 65.34
N PRO A 177 3.25 3.90 65.27
CA PRO A 177 4.50 3.14 65.22
C PRO A 177 5.37 3.69 64.08
N PRO A 178 6.66 3.99 64.33
CA PRO A 178 7.53 4.64 63.33
C PRO A 178 7.59 3.87 62.00
N GLU A 179 7.38 2.55 62.05
CA GLU A 179 7.35 1.64 60.91
C GLU A 179 6.22 1.95 59.90
N THR A 180 5.02 2.30 60.38
CA THR A 180 3.87 2.63 59.51
C THR A 180 4.02 3.97 58.79
N GLN A 181 4.75 4.91 59.40
CA GLN A 181 4.98 6.22 58.82
C GLN A 181 6.02 6.15 57.69
N ASP A 182 7.05 5.32 57.88
CA ASP A 182 8.09 5.07 56.87
C ASP A 182 7.53 4.31 55.65
N GLU A 183 6.62 3.35 55.86
CA GLU A 183 5.90 2.64 54.79
C GLU A 183 5.04 3.57 53.95
N LEU A 184 4.23 4.43 54.59
CA LEU A 184 3.43 5.44 53.88
C LEU A 184 4.32 6.44 53.12
N HIS A 185 5.47 6.80 53.69
CA HIS A 185 6.41 7.70 53.03
C HIS A 185 7.04 7.05 51.78
N PHE A 186 7.33 5.74 51.85
CA PHE A 186 7.80 4.94 50.74
C PHE A 186 6.75 4.79 49.64
N GLU A 187 5.49 4.48 49.98
CA GLU A 187 4.39 4.44 49.02
C GLU A 187 4.19 5.79 48.32
N ARG A 188 4.29 6.90 49.07
CA ARG A 188 4.22 8.25 48.51
C ARG A 188 5.39 8.56 47.57
N ALA A 189 6.57 8.01 47.83
CA ALA A 189 7.71 8.15 46.94
C ALA A 189 7.51 7.33 45.65
N LYS A 190 7.00 6.10 45.78
CA LYS A 190 6.65 5.23 44.65
C LYS A 190 5.58 5.86 43.74
N LEU A 191 4.49 6.36 44.32
CA LEU A 191 3.42 7.04 43.58
C LEU A 191 3.92 8.29 42.86
N ARG A 192 4.85 9.05 43.45
CA ARG A 192 5.46 10.20 42.77
C ARG A 192 6.32 9.77 41.58
N GLN A 193 7.07 8.68 41.68
CA GLN A 193 7.82 8.13 40.55
C GLN A 193 6.88 7.68 39.43
N GLU A 194 5.79 7.00 39.77
CA GLU A 194 4.78 6.57 38.82
C GLU A 194 4.10 7.76 38.12
N GLN A 195 3.73 8.81 38.87
CA GLN A 195 3.20 10.05 38.29
C GLN A 195 4.18 10.71 37.31
N GLN A 196 5.47 10.75 37.63
CA GLN A 196 6.49 11.29 36.73
C GLN A 196 6.68 10.45 35.46
N LEU A 197 6.50 9.13 35.55
CA LEU A 197 6.55 8.26 34.37
C LEU A 197 5.32 8.49 33.49
N LEU A 198 4.13 8.53 34.08
CA LEU A 198 2.90 8.83 33.35
C LEU A 198 2.94 10.21 32.68
N GLU A 199 3.49 11.22 33.35
CA GLU A 199 3.66 12.56 32.78
C GLU A 199 4.59 12.54 31.55
N LYS A 200 5.68 11.76 31.60
CA LYS A 200 6.56 11.56 30.44
C LYS A 200 5.85 10.83 29.31
N GLU A 201 5.12 9.76 29.62
CA GLU A 201 4.33 9.03 28.61
C GLU A 201 3.28 9.92 27.95
N HIS A 202 2.60 10.78 28.72
CA HIS A 202 1.68 11.77 28.17
C HIS A 202 2.38 12.76 27.23
N ALA A 203 3.55 13.27 27.62
CA ALA A 203 4.32 14.17 26.76
C ALA A 203 4.78 13.50 25.46
N ASP A 204 5.18 12.22 25.52
CA ASP A 204 5.57 11.44 24.34
C ASP A 204 4.36 11.17 23.42
N LEU A 205 3.19 10.85 24.00
CA LEU A 205 1.95 10.68 23.24
C LEU A 205 1.49 11.97 22.57
N ASP A 206 1.66 13.13 23.23
CA ASP A 206 1.37 14.43 22.65
C ASP A 206 2.26 14.71 21.42
N GLN A 207 3.55 14.37 21.50
CA GLN A 207 4.47 14.48 20.37
C GLN A 207 4.06 13.53 19.22
N GLU A 208 3.70 12.29 19.53
CA GLU A 208 3.23 11.32 18.53
C GLU A 208 1.95 11.80 17.83
N ARG A 209 1.00 12.39 18.58
CA ARG A 209 -0.22 12.97 18.01
C ARG A 209 0.11 14.07 16.98
N VAL A 210 1.01 14.98 17.30
CA VAL A 210 1.42 16.07 16.39
C VAL A 210 2.06 15.52 15.12
N LEU A 211 2.90 14.49 15.22
CA LEU A 211 3.50 13.83 14.07
C LEU A 211 2.44 13.15 13.18
N LEU A 212 1.47 12.46 13.79
CA LEU A 212 0.37 11.82 13.05
C LEU A 212 -0.54 12.84 12.36
N GLU A 213 -0.78 14.00 12.97
CA GLU A 213 -1.50 15.09 12.34
C GLU A 213 -0.75 15.64 11.11
N HIS A 214 0.57 15.79 11.22
CA HIS A 214 1.41 16.18 10.09
C HIS A 214 1.41 15.15 8.95
N GLU A 215 1.56 13.86 9.27
CA GLU A 215 1.47 12.78 8.29
C GLU A 215 0.10 12.74 7.60
N ARG A 216 -0.98 12.95 8.36
CA ARG A 216 -2.33 13.05 7.81
C ARG A 216 -2.49 14.23 6.85
N ALA A 217 -1.90 15.38 7.18
CA ALA A 217 -1.93 16.56 6.31
C ALA A 217 -1.23 16.29 4.96
N ILE A 218 -0.04 15.65 4.99
CA ILE A 218 0.68 15.24 3.78
C ILE A 218 -0.17 14.26 2.95
N ALA A 219 -0.75 13.24 3.60
CA ALA A 219 -1.57 12.25 2.91
C ALA A 219 -2.81 12.86 2.23
N GLU A 220 -3.45 13.86 2.85
CA GLU A 220 -4.55 14.58 2.21
C GLU A 220 -4.07 15.42 1.02
N MET A 221 -2.89 16.06 1.11
CA MET A 221 -2.31 16.76 -0.04
C MET A 221 -2.05 15.81 -1.22
N GLU A 222 -1.41 14.67 -0.98
CA GLU A 222 -1.17 13.62 -1.99
C GLU A 222 -2.48 13.13 -2.62
N LYS A 223 -3.50 12.88 -1.80
CA LYS A 223 -4.83 12.49 -2.29
C LYS A 223 -5.46 13.55 -3.17
N THR A 224 -5.28 14.85 -2.89
CA THR A 224 -5.76 15.89 -3.79
C THR A 224 -4.98 15.94 -5.11
N ALA A 225 -3.66 15.68 -5.08
CA ALA A 225 -2.84 15.60 -6.30
C ALA A 225 -3.29 14.42 -7.18
N LEU A 226 -3.43 13.22 -6.59
CA LEU A 226 -3.89 12.03 -7.30
C LEU A 226 -5.29 12.19 -7.90
N LYS A 227 -6.20 12.93 -7.24
CA LYS A 227 -7.51 13.27 -7.82
C LYS A 227 -7.39 14.12 -9.09
N ARG A 228 -6.44 15.08 -9.13
CA ARG A 228 -6.18 15.90 -10.31
C ARG A 228 -5.59 15.06 -11.44
N ASP A 229 -4.60 14.23 -11.13
CA ASP A 229 -3.95 13.35 -12.12
C ASP A 229 -4.97 12.37 -12.73
N ARG A 230 -5.84 11.79 -11.90
CA ARG A 230 -6.92 10.92 -12.39
C ARG A 230 -7.86 11.65 -13.36
N ALA A 231 -8.25 12.88 -13.03
CA ALA A 231 -9.10 13.68 -13.91
C ALA A 231 -8.38 14.04 -15.22
N GLN A 232 -7.06 14.24 -15.20
CA GLN A 232 -6.28 14.48 -16.41
C GLN A 232 -6.21 13.21 -17.29
N LEU A 233 -5.91 12.05 -16.70
CA LEU A 233 -5.89 10.78 -17.42
C LEU A 233 -7.22 10.44 -18.07
N GLU A 234 -8.35 10.80 -17.44
CA GLU A 234 -9.67 10.63 -18.02
C GLU A 234 -9.88 11.49 -19.27
N LYS A 235 -9.37 12.74 -19.29
CA LYS A 235 -9.38 13.60 -20.47
C LYS A 235 -8.51 13.05 -21.59
N ASP A 236 -7.30 12.60 -21.25
CA ASP A 236 -6.35 12.03 -22.21
C ASP A 236 -6.92 10.76 -22.84
N ARG A 237 -7.56 9.90 -22.02
CA ARG A 237 -8.28 8.71 -22.51
C ARG A 237 -9.39 9.09 -23.49
N ALA A 238 -10.19 10.11 -23.17
CA ALA A 238 -11.24 10.59 -24.07
C ALA A 238 -10.66 11.19 -25.37
N ALA A 239 -9.49 11.83 -25.33
CA ALA A 239 -8.80 12.33 -26.51
C ALA A 239 -8.36 11.18 -27.42
N ILE A 240 -7.72 10.15 -26.86
CA ILE A 240 -7.32 8.94 -27.58
C ILE A 240 -8.53 8.23 -28.19
N ASP A 241 -9.65 8.14 -27.46
CA ASP A 241 -10.88 7.52 -27.99
C ASP A 241 -11.41 8.27 -29.23
N ARG A 242 -11.29 9.61 -29.27
CA ARG A 242 -11.65 10.41 -30.47
C ARG A 242 -10.68 10.18 -31.63
N GLU A 243 -9.38 10.17 -31.36
CA GLU A 243 -8.36 9.87 -32.38
C GLU A 243 -8.57 8.48 -32.98
N ARG A 244 -8.86 7.49 -32.14
CA ARG A 244 -9.19 6.13 -32.59
C ARG A 244 -10.41 6.10 -33.50
N ALA A 245 -11.46 6.86 -33.16
CA ALA A 245 -12.64 6.98 -34.02
C ALA A 245 -12.32 7.65 -35.37
N SER A 246 -11.48 8.69 -35.37
CA SER A 246 -11.01 9.34 -36.61
C SER A 246 -10.23 8.36 -37.49
N LEU A 247 -9.29 7.62 -36.92
CA LEU A 247 -8.50 6.64 -37.66
C LEU A 247 -9.37 5.51 -38.22
N GLU A 248 -10.43 5.13 -37.53
CA GLU A 248 -11.38 4.14 -38.04
C GLU A 248 -12.15 4.67 -39.25
N GLN A 249 -12.55 5.95 -39.24
CA GLN A 249 -13.17 6.59 -40.41
C GLN A 249 -12.20 6.66 -41.59
N ASP A 250 -10.95 7.04 -41.35
CA ASP A 250 -9.92 7.09 -42.39
C ASP A 250 -9.64 5.72 -43.00
N ARG A 251 -9.58 4.67 -42.16
CA ARG A 251 -9.48 3.28 -42.63
C ARG A 251 -10.64 2.89 -43.53
N ALA A 252 -11.88 3.17 -43.10
CA ALA A 252 -13.06 2.89 -43.91
C ALA A 252 -13.06 3.68 -45.24
N ARG A 253 -12.52 4.90 -45.25
CA ARG A 253 -12.35 5.68 -46.48
C ARG A 253 -11.34 5.02 -47.43
N LEU A 254 -10.17 4.65 -46.91
CA LEU A 254 -9.13 3.96 -47.68
C LEU A 254 -9.60 2.61 -48.22
N GLU A 255 -10.44 1.89 -47.48
CA GLU A 255 -11.04 0.63 -47.94
C GLU A 255 -11.99 0.86 -49.14
N ARG A 256 -12.80 1.92 -49.11
CA ARG A 256 -13.63 2.30 -50.26
C ARG A 256 -12.80 2.71 -51.46
N ASP A 257 -11.77 3.51 -51.26
CA ASP A 257 -10.85 3.94 -52.33
C ASP A 257 -10.14 2.72 -52.95
N ARG A 258 -9.69 1.77 -52.13
CA ARG A 258 -9.12 0.50 -52.60
C ARG A 258 -10.12 -0.28 -53.45
N ALA A 259 -11.36 -0.43 -52.98
CA ALA A 259 -12.40 -1.14 -53.74
C ALA A 259 -12.76 -0.42 -55.06
N ALA A 260 -12.70 0.91 -55.11
CA ALA A 260 -12.89 1.66 -56.35
C ALA A 260 -11.75 1.40 -57.34
N LEU A 261 -10.50 1.47 -56.89
CA LEU A 261 -9.33 1.16 -57.71
C LEU A 261 -9.33 -0.29 -58.22
N GLU A 262 -9.84 -1.23 -57.44
CA GLU A 262 -9.98 -2.63 -57.86
C GLU A 262 -11.00 -2.76 -59.01
N ARG A 263 -12.16 -2.09 -58.92
CA ARG A 263 -13.13 -2.03 -60.03
C ARG A 263 -12.53 -1.36 -61.27
N ASP A 264 -11.83 -0.24 -61.10
CA ASP A 264 -11.17 0.45 -62.22
C ASP A 264 -10.13 -0.45 -62.89
N ARG A 265 -9.37 -1.23 -62.09
CA ARG A 265 -8.45 -2.24 -62.62
C ARG A 265 -9.18 -3.31 -63.41
N GLU A 266 -10.27 -3.85 -62.88
CA GLU A 266 -11.09 -4.87 -63.57
C GLU A 266 -11.67 -4.34 -64.89
N THR A 267 -12.22 -3.13 -64.90
CA THR A 267 -12.74 -2.51 -66.12
C THR A 267 -11.64 -2.29 -67.16
N PHE A 268 -10.46 -1.83 -66.74
CA PHE A 268 -9.31 -1.69 -67.64
C PHE A 268 -8.86 -3.04 -68.20
N THR A 269 -8.83 -4.10 -67.38
CA THR A 269 -8.52 -5.45 -67.86
C THR A 269 -9.57 -6.00 -68.83
N ALA A 270 -10.85 -5.74 -68.61
CA ALA A 270 -11.92 -6.15 -69.52
C ALA A 270 -11.79 -5.47 -70.89
N MET A 271 -11.56 -4.16 -70.91
CA MET A 271 -11.32 -3.41 -72.15
C MET A 271 -10.11 -3.95 -72.92
N ALA A 272 -9.03 -4.31 -72.23
CA ALA A 272 -7.85 -4.89 -72.87
C ALA A 272 -8.12 -6.27 -73.49
N LEU A 273 -8.99 -7.09 -72.89
CA LEU A 273 -9.39 -8.39 -73.45
C LEU A 273 -10.29 -8.23 -74.68
N ASP A 274 -11.20 -7.26 -74.69
CA ASP A 274 -12.05 -6.96 -75.85
C ASP A 274 -11.25 -6.45 -77.07
N THR A 275 -10.15 -5.71 -76.83
CA THR A 275 -9.25 -5.28 -77.92
C THR A 275 -8.43 -6.41 -78.55
N ASN A 276 -8.29 -7.56 -77.87
CA ASN A 276 -7.55 -8.71 -78.40
C ASN A 276 -8.43 -9.73 -79.13
N GLY A 277 -9.76 -9.69 -78.95
CA GLY A 277 -10.72 -10.57 -79.62
C GLY A 277 -11.25 -10.05 -80.97
N THR A 278 -11.04 -8.76 -81.26
CA THR A 278 -11.39 -8.18 -82.55
C THR A 278 -10.13 -8.14 -83.39
N GLY A 279 -10.07 -8.93 -84.46
CA GLY A 279 -9.00 -8.89 -85.45
C GLY A 279 -8.90 -7.49 -86.08
N HIS A 280 -8.25 -6.57 -85.38
CA HIS A 280 -7.98 -5.23 -85.89
C HIS A 280 -6.83 -5.39 -86.88
N THR A 281 -7.21 -5.55 -88.13
CA THR A 281 -6.37 -5.14 -89.25
C THR A 281 -6.11 -3.65 -89.00
N GLU A 282 -4.88 -3.29 -88.66
CA GLU A 282 -4.42 -1.90 -88.62
C GLU A 282 -4.85 -1.22 -89.92
N PRO A 283 -5.66 -0.14 -89.89
CA PRO A 283 -5.77 0.72 -91.05
C PRO A 283 -4.44 1.45 -91.13
N ASP A 284 -3.73 1.29 -92.24
CA ASP A 284 -2.43 1.89 -92.56
C ASP A 284 -2.19 3.23 -91.84
N SER A 285 -1.62 3.15 -90.63
CA SER A 285 -1.20 4.32 -89.87
C SER A 285 0.04 4.87 -90.59
N PRO A 286 0.06 6.13 -91.04
CA PRO A 286 1.21 6.73 -91.76
C PRO A 286 2.53 6.60 -90.97
N TYR A 287 2.44 6.48 -89.64
CA TYR A 287 3.56 6.31 -88.74
C TYR A 287 4.11 4.86 -88.66
N ALA A 288 3.43 3.88 -89.26
CA ALA A 288 3.88 2.49 -89.29
C ALA A 288 5.04 2.30 -90.29
N GLU A 289 4.99 2.97 -91.44
CA GLU A 289 6.10 3.00 -92.41
C GLU A 289 7.30 3.76 -91.85
N ASP A 290 7.08 4.89 -91.17
CA ASP A 290 8.15 5.64 -90.52
C ASP A 290 8.82 4.84 -89.40
N ARG A 291 8.04 4.06 -88.62
CA ARG A 291 8.60 3.11 -87.64
C ARG A 291 9.43 2.02 -88.31
N LYS A 292 8.96 1.44 -89.41
CA LYS A 292 9.75 0.44 -90.18
C LYS A 292 11.03 1.04 -90.74
N ARG A 293 10.99 2.27 -91.25
CA ARG A 293 12.19 3.01 -91.72
C ARG A 293 13.16 3.31 -90.59
N LEU A 294 12.65 3.69 -89.41
CA LEU A 294 13.49 3.97 -88.25
C LEU A 294 14.20 2.69 -87.77
N ILE A 295 13.48 1.57 -87.66
CA ILE A 295 14.05 0.27 -87.29
C ILE A 295 15.12 -0.13 -88.31
N PHE A 296 14.83 -0.02 -89.61
CA PHE A 296 15.80 -0.31 -90.67
C PHE A 296 17.06 0.55 -90.59
N LEU A 297 16.93 1.84 -90.26
CA LEU A 297 18.08 2.73 -90.05
C LEU A 297 18.91 2.31 -88.84
N PHE A 298 18.27 1.89 -87.75
CA PHE A 298 18.97 1.39 -86.56
C PHE A 298 19.69 0.07 -86.84
N GLU A 299 19.04 -0.86 -87.53
CA GLU A 299 19.62 -2.16 -87.91
C GLU A 299 20.86 -1.94 -88.78
N LYS A 300 20.76 -1.05 -89.78
CA LYS A 300 21.88 -0.67 -90.65
C LYS A 300 23.00 0.12 -89.94
N LEU A 301 22.70 0.80 -88.85
CA LEU A 301 23.69 1.50 -88.01
C LEU A 301 24.46 0.49 -87.14
N ILE A 302 23.75 -0.50 -86.60
CA ILE A 302 24.33 -1.59 -85.81
C ILE A 302 25.22 -2.48 -86.69
N GLU A 303 24.85 -2.73 -87.96
CA GLU A 303 25.69 -3.47 -88.91
C GLU A 303 26.96 -2.74 -89.36
N ARG A 304 27.08 -1.44 -89.09
CA ARG A 304 28.25 -0.61 -89.48
C ARG A 304 29.25 -0.36 -88.35
N PHE A 305 28.99 -0.85 -87.14
CA PHE A 305 29.93 -0.89 -86.01
C PHE A 305 30.39 -2.32 -85.75
#